data_AF-A0A6C0K6B1-F1
#
_entry.id   AF-A0A6C0K6B1-F1
#
_cell.length_a   1.000
_cell.length_b   1.000
_cell.length_c   1.000
_cell.angle_alpha   90.00
_cell.angle_beta   90.00
_cell.angle_gamma   90.00
#
_symmetry.space_group_name_H-M   'P 1'
#
loop_
_entity.id
_entity.type
_entity.pdbx_description
1 polymer ?
#
loop_
_entity_poly.entity_id
_entity_poly.type
_entity_poly.pdbx_seq_one_letter_code
_entity_poly.pdbx_strand_id
1 'polypeptide(L)'
;MNRLYRSIFYVSLFALTTTVVKNVNGISSLWSWGPSTTSSFYNTSLPLPRSYSNHDGGSDGGGSEYGSACGNGWSWSQGGGVYGFACPHMMLQSEDMIGAAHYDGLGHDFLYAVAGSSSDNDCGRCYQIQLLDAEREWRPDFKFLLVQIINSGFDVMAGQMDIFMGAGGFGYFTSCNSDCSSHACQGGTCKQAMYDTSFEKWDQAHYNDPNACYSGGIKWLEERNDTAILDLCKGLIGHAPQDPKDQMTIDSCYRSNLDLYHQNFVSTRYTPVQCPLGLTMLTGLRRADDTSPLPLPHPENVLDHQCNGDRSQGHFCITTMQDCCKPSCAWSGKGNPDPQWPRVDTCTRMGSIFGYPS
;
A
#
# COMPACT_ATOMS: atom_id res chain seq x y z
N MET A 1 0.36 -36.64 72.54
CA MET A 1 -0.04 -35.78 71.41
C MET A 1 0.99 -35.97 70.31
N ASN A 2 0.56 -36.66 69.25
CA ASN A 2 1.36 -37.06 68.09
C ASN A 2 1.51 -35.89 67.12
N ARG A 3 2.71 -35.68 66.57
CA ARG A 3 2.98 -35.70 65.11
C ARG A 3 4.45 -35.37 64.82
N LEU A 4 5.13 -36.37 64.28
CA LEU A 4 6.36 -36.24 63.51
C LEU A 4 6.10 -35.45 62.22
N TYR A 5 7.02 -34.57 61.83
CA TYR A 5 7.24 -34.23 60.43
C TYR A 5 8.75 -34.30 60.12
N ARG A 6 9.10 -35.24 59.24
CA ARG A 6 10.40 -35.38 58.59
C ARG A 6 10.44 -34.41 57.40
N SER A 7 11.51 -33.62 57.28
CA SER A 7 11.86 -32.94 56.02
C SER A 7 12.88 -33.80 55.27
N ILE A 8 12.51 -34.20 54.06
CA ILE A 8 13.33 -34.99 53.13
C ILE A 8 13.93 -34.02 52.10
N PHE A 9 15.25 -34.10 51.92
CA PHE A 9 16.00 -33.45 50.85
C PHE A 9 15.63 -34.07 49.48
N TYR A 10 15.24 -33.25 48.51
CA TYR A 10 15.20 -33.65 47.10
C TYR A 10 16.48 -33.20 46.39
N VAL A 11 17.28 -34.18 45.97
CA VAL A 11 18.36 -34.05 44.99
C VAL A 11 17.77 -34.45 43.64
N SER A 12 17.69 -33.52 42.69
CA SER A 12 17.27 -33.82 41.32
C SER A 12 18.48 -34.23 40.49
N LEU A 13 18.44 -35.49 40.04
CA LEU A 13 19.39 -36.12 39.13
C LEU A 13 19.08 -35.69 37.69
N PHE A 14 20.05 -35.12 36.98
CA PHE A 14 19.97 -34.90 35.53
C PHE A 14 20.15 -36.24 34.80
N ALA A 15 19.12 -36.67 34.06
CA ALA A 15 19.22 -37.78 33.11
C ALA A 15 19.43 -37.23 31.69
N LEU A 16 20.62 -37.44 31.14
CA LEU A 16 20.93 -37.27 29.72
C LEU A 16 20.35 -38.46 28.95
N THR A 17 19.32 -38.23 28.14
CA THR A 17 18.88 -39.19 27.12
C THR A 17 19.54 -38.85 25.79
N THR A 18 20.54 -39.66 25.40
CA THR A 18 21.09 -39.71 24.05
C THR A 18 20.12 -40.45 23.12
N THR A 19 19.54 -39.74 22.15
CA THR A 19 18.75 -40.35 21.08
C THR A 19 19.66 -40.68 19.90
N VAL A 20 19.71 -41.97 19.55
CA VAL A 20 20.39 -42.52 18.37
C VAL A 20 19.52 -42.27 17.15
N VAL A 21 20.00 -41.45 16.20
CA VAL A 21 19.38 -41.30 14.88
C VAL A 21 19.89 -42.41 13.96
N LYS A 22 18.98 -43.28 13.52
CA LYS A 22 19.24 -44.27 12.47
C LYS A 22 19.23 -43.59 11.10
N ASN A 23 20.35 -43.76 10.38
CA ASN A 23 20.48 -43.52 8.95
C ASN A 23 19.48 -44.36 8.15
N VAL A 24 18.69 -43.71 7.30
CA VAL A 24 18.01 -44.35 6.16
C VAL A 24 18.41 -43.57 4.91
N ASN A 25 19.23 -44.20 4.08
CA ASN A 25 19.60 -43.71 2.77
C ASN A 25 18.46 -43.94 1.78
N GLY A 26 18.23 -42.95 0.92
CA GLY A 26 17.68 -43.13 -0.42
C GLY A 26 16.22 -42.74 -0.59
N ILE A 27 15.99 -41.47 -0.94
CA ILE A 27 15.19 -41.04 -2.10
C ILE A 27 15.74 -39.67 -2.49
N SER A 28 16.11 -39.53 -3.76
CA SER A 28 16.57 -38.30 -4.40
C SER A 28 15.46 -37.24 -4.41
N SER A 29 15.59 -36.19 -3.59
CA SER A 29 14.86 -34.94 -3.77
C SER A 29 15.80 -33.89 -4.37
N LEU A 30 15.56 -33.58 -5.65
CA LEU A 30 15.86 -32.26 -6.21
C LEU A 30 15.13 -31.22 -5.34
N TRP A 31 15.70 -30.02 -5.24
CA TRP A 31 15.34 -28.91 -4.32
C TRP A 31 16.07 -28.95 -2.97
N SER A 32 17.39 -28.81 -3.03
CA SER A 32 18.15 -28.12 -1.98
C SER A 32 18.28 -26.65 -2.37
N TRP A 33 17.48 -25.78 -1.75
CA TRP A 33 17.89 -24.38 -1.62
C TRP A 33 18.82 -24.32 -0.42
N GLY A 34 20.13 -24.33 -0.70
CA GLY A 34 21.10 -23.89 0.29
C GLY A 34 20.86 -22.40 0.59
N PRO A 35 21.32 -21.89 1.76
CA PRO A 35 21.31 -20.46 2.05
C PRO A 35 22.36 -19.79 1.17
N SER A 36 22.04 -19.57 -0.10
CA SER A 36 22.86 -18.81 -1.02
C SER A 36 22.48 -17.34 -0.93
N THR A 37 23.45 -16.57 -0.48
CA THR A 37 23.60 -15.12 -0.65
C THR A 37 22.54 -14.25 0.00
N THR A 38 22.89 -13.71 1.17
CA THR A 38 22.62 -12.32 1.53
C THR A 38 23.17 -11.41 0.44
N SER A 39 22.47 -11.31 -0.68
CA SER A 39 22.68 -10.25 -1.66
C SER A 39 22.20 -8.95 -1.02
N SER A 40 23.08 -7.97 -1.01
CA SER A 40 22.76 -6.58 -0.69
C SER A 40 21.84 -6.01 -1.78
N PHE A 41 20.58 -6.44 -1.83
CA PHE A 41 19.65 -6.09 -2.91
C PHE A 41 19.08 -4.67 -2.82
N TYR A 42 19.29 -3.94 -1.73
CA TYR A 42 18.96 -2.52 -1.69
C TYR A 42 20.08 -1.73 -2.38
N ASN A 43 20.08 -1.70 -3.71
CA ASN A 43 20.81 -0.67 -4.44
C ASN A 43 20.05 0.64 -4.19
N THR A 44 20.44 1.34 -3.13
CA THR A 44 19.75 2.47 -2.46
C THR A 44 19.65 3.77 -3.27
N SER A 45 19.79 3.72 -4.59
CA SER A 45 19.44 4.88 -5.41
C SER A 45 17.93 4.94 -5.55
N LEU A 46 17.25 5.50 -4.54
CA LEU A 46 15.93 6.08 -4.76
C LEU A 46 16.00 6.98 -6.00
N PRO A 47 14.96 7.03 -6.85
CA PRO A 47 14.95 7.88 -8.03
C PRO A 47 15.41 9.28 -7.62
N LEU A 48 16.46 9.77 -8.30
CA LEU A 48 17.11 11.04 -7.96
C LEU A 48 16.06 12.16 -7.87
N PRO A 49 16.30 13.20 -7.05
CA PRO A 49 15.39 14.33 -6.94
C PRO A 49 15.00 14.86 -8.32
N ARG A 50 13.70 14.84 -8.58
CA ARG A 50 13.17 15.24 -9.88
C ARG A 50 13.33 16.73 -10.05
N SER A 51 14.07 17.15 -11.08
CA SER A 51 13.82 18.47 -11.62
C SER A 51 12.50 18.38 -12.38
N TYR A 52 11.42 18.91 -11.82
CA TYR A 52 10.23 19.20 -12.61
C TYR A 52 10.64 20.22 -13.67
N SER A 53 11.01 19.73 -14.87
CA SER A 53 11.17 20.62 -16.00
C SER A 53 9.82 21.26 -16.26
N ASN A 54 9.81 22.55 -16.59
CA ASN A 54 8.61 23.35 -16.87
C ASN A 54 7.71 22.78 -18.00
N HIS A 55 7.96 21.58 -18.51
CA HIS A 55 7.06 20.90 -19.43
C HIS A 55 5.77 20.39 -18.78
N ASP A 56 5.76 20.13 -17.47
CA ASP A 56 4.51 19.91 -16.73
C ASP A 56 4.01 21.17 -16.00
N GLY A 57 4.79 22.25 -16.06
CA GLY A 57 4.56 23.50 -15.37
C GLY A 57 4.78 24.66 -16.32
N GLY A 58 3.90 24.76 -17.33
CA GLY A 58 3.76 26.02 -18.05
C GLY A 58 3.28 27.07 -17.05
N SER A 59 4.19 27.95 -16.62
CA SER A 59 3.87 29.16 -15.85
C SER A 59 2.98 30.14 -16.61
N ASP A 60 2.62 29.82 -17.86
CA ASP A 60 1.67 30.54 -18.70
C ASP A 60 0.58 29.58 -19.19
N GLY A 61 -0.48 29.35 -18.39
CA GLY A 61 -1.84 28.97 -18.83
C GLY A 61 -2.07 27.93 -19.96
N GLY A 62 -1.16 26.98 -20.23
CA GLY A 62 -1.28 26.14 -21.43
C GLY A 62 -0.42 24.87 -21.54
N GLY A 63 0.25 24.42 -20.47
CA GLY A 63 0.83 23.05 -20.45
C GLY A 63 -0.26 22.05 -20.07
N SER A 64 -0.60 21.12 -20.96
CA SER A 64 -1.70 20.17 -20.72
C SER A 64 -1.30 19.12 -19.69
N GLU A 65 -1.75 19.25 -18.44
CA GLU A 65 -1.71 18.16 -17.47
C GLU A 65 -2.34 16.89 -18.06
N TYR A 66 -1.71 15.73 -17.85
CA TYR A 66 -2.30 14.46 -18.30
C TYR A 66 -3.65 14.22 -17.63
N GLY A 67 -4.67 13.91 -18.44
CA GLY A 67 -6.00 13.55 -17.98
C GLY A 67 -5.98 12.26 -17.14
N SER A 68 -6.96 12.06 -16.26
CA SER A 68 -7.10 10.77 -15.57
C SER A 68 -7.59 9.69 -16.53
N ALA A 69 -7.12 8.45 -16.33
CA ALA A 69 -7.65 7.28 -17.03
C ALA A 69 -9.09 6.92 -16.63
N CYS A 70 -9.58 7.48 -15.52
CA CYS A 70 -10.97 7.30 -15.08
C CYS A 70 -11.88 8.36 -15.69
N GLY A 71 -13.11 7.98 -16.03
CA GLY A 71 -14.11 8.90 -16.57
C GLY A 71 -14.86 9.65 -15.48
N ASN A 72 -14.14 10.33 -14.60
CA ASN A 72 -14.77 11.34 -13.77
C ASN A 72 -15.11 12.55 -14.65
N GLY A 73 -16.34 13.04 -14.62
CA GLY A 73 -16.89 14.07 -15.52
C GLY A 73 -16.16 15.43 -15.60
N TRP A 74 -14.97 15.56 -15.04
CA TRP A 74 -14.02 16.65 -15.23
C TRP A 74 -13.31 16.50 -16.58
N SER A 75 -14.11 16.63 -17.64
CA SER A 75 -13.67 16.65 -19.02
C SER A 75 -12.82 17.90 -19.30
N TRP A 76 -11.52 17.84 -19.03
CA TRP A 76 -10.56 18.52 -19.90
C TRP A 76 -10.35 17.62 -21.11
N SER A 77 -11.32 17.67 -22.02
CA SER A 77 -11.19 17.11 -23.34
C SER A 77 -10.06 17.84 -24.04
N GLN A 78 -8.87 17.26 -24.17
CA GLN A 78 -8.04 17.50 -25.33
C GLN A 78 -7.64 16.16 -25.93
N GLY A 79 -8.09 15.94 -27.17
CA GLY A 79 -7.84 14.75 -27.94
C GLY A 79 -6.34 14.47 -28.01
N GLY A 80 -5.93 13.32 -27.48
CA GLY A 80 -4.52 12.93 -27.45
C GLY A 80 -4.27 11.49 -27.02
N GLY A 81 -5.22 10.82 -26.34
CA GLY A 81 -5.15 9.37 -26.09
C GLY A 81 -4.11 8.93 -25.06
N VAL A 82 -3.54 9.86 -24.28
CA VAL A 82 -2.58 9.56 -23.20
C VAL A 82 -3.22 9.91 -21.86
N TYR A 83 -3.35 8.90 -21.00
CA TYR A 83 -3.97 9.03 -19.68
C TYR A 83 -2.98 8.75 -18.55
N GLY A 84 -3.22 9.42 -17.44
CA GLY A 84 -2.52 9.28 -16.18
C GLY A 84 -3.14 8.26 -15.23
N PHE A 85 -2.26 7.53 -14.55
CA PHE A 85 -2.58 6.50 -13.56
C PHE A 85 -1.84 6.77 -12.24
N ALA A 86 -2.33 6.20 -11.14
CA ALA A 86 -1.55 6.04 -9.92
C ALA A 86 -0.31 5.17 -10.19
N CYS A 87 0.82 5.51 -9.57
CA CYS A 87 2.06 4.78 -9.81
C CYS A 87 2.15 3.51 -8.95
N PRO A 88 2.34 2.32 -9.54
CA PRO A 88 2.45 1.05 -8.82
C PRO A 88 3.62 0.99 -7.82
N HIS A 89 4.70 1.75 -8.06
CA HIS A 89 5.80 1.84 -7.12
C HIS A 89 5.40 2.43 -5.77
N MET A 90 4.27 3.15 -5.69
CA MET A 90 3.75 3.73 -4.45
C MET A 90 2.86 2.76 -3.66
N MET A 91 2.59 1.55 -4.15
CA MET A 91 1.76 0.57 -3.44
C MET A 91 2.44 0.12 -2.13
N LEU A 92 1.63 -0.12 -1.08
CA LEU A 92 2.10 -0.69 0.19
C LEU A 92 2.97 -1.93 -0.05
N GLN A 93 4.14 -1.99 0.57
CA GLN A 93 5.08 -3.12 0.43
C GLN A 93 5.58 -3.40 -1.01
N SER A 94 5.45 -2.45 -1.94
CA SER A 94 6.30 -2.45 -3.13
C SER A 94 7.78 -2.39 -2.72
N GLU A 95 8.67 -2.86 -3.58
CA GLU A 95 10.12 -2.75 -3.35
C GLU A 95 10.57 -1.30 -3.13
N ASP A 96 10.02 -0.36 -3.89
CA ASP A 96 10.40 1.05 -3.80
C ASP A 96 9.91 1.69 -2.50
N MET A 97 8.73 1.29 -2.00
CA MET A 97 8.20 1.76 -0.72
C MET A 97 9.02 1.22 0.46
N ILE A 98 9.43 -0.05 0.39
CA ILE A 98 10.36 -0.67 1.36
C ILE A 98 11.72 0.04 1.29
N GLY A 99 12.24 0.27 0.09
CA GLY A 99 13.48 1.00 -0.16
C GLY A 99 13.47 2.42 0.40
N ALA A 100 12.35 3.15 0.27
CA ALA A 100 12.18 4.48 0.83
C ALA A 100 12.25 4.47 2.36
N ALA A 101 11.59 3.52 3.02
CA ALA A 101 11.68 3.38 4.48
C ALA A 101 13.10 3.05 4.95
N HIS A 102 13.84 2.22 4.21
CA HIS A 102 15.24 1.92 4.50
C HIS A 102 16.17 3.10 4.27
N TYR A 103 15.95 3.87 3.20
CA TYR A 103 16.72 5.09 2.90
C TYR A 103 16.65 6.10 4.04
N ASP A 104 15.47 6.26 4.64
CA ASP A 104 15.27 7.15 5.79
C ASP A 104 15.73 6.54 7.13
N GLY A 105 16.16 5.26 7.14
CA GLY A 105 16.53 4.54 8.36
C GLY A 105 15.34 4.18 9.26
N LEU A 106 14.11 4.26 8.75
CA LEU A 106 12.86 4.05 9.51
C LEU A 106 12.21 2.68 9.27
N GLY A 107 12.70 1.89 8.31
CA GLY A 107 12.11 0.60 7.93
C GLY A 107 12.07 -0.48 9.01
N HIS A 108 12.78 -0.30 10.14
CA HIS A 108 12.65 -1.20 11.29
C HIS A 108 11.30 -1.02 11.99
N ASP A 109 10.93 0.23 12.30
CA ASP A 109 9.75 0.54 13.13
C ASP A 109 8.51 0.92 12.32
N PHE A 110 8.72 1.34 11.06
CA PHE A 110 7.66 1.88 10.21
C PHE A 110 7.48 1.05 8.95
N LEU A 111 6.22 0.94 8.53
CA LEU A 111 5.82 0.52 7.20
C LEU A 111 5.30 1.75 6.45
N TYR A 112 5.96 2.13 5.36
CA TYR A 112 5.55 3.28 4.58
C TYR A 112 4.36 2.93 3.69
N ALA A 113 3.47 3.90 3.51
CA ALA A 113 2.31 3.77 2.65
C ALA A 113 1.89 5.12 2.06
N VAL A 114 1.01 5.06 1.08
CA VAL A 114 0.24 6.22 0.63
C VAL A 114 -1.24 5.93 0.75
N ALA A 115 -2.06 6.97 0.90
CA ALA A 115 -3.50 6.80 1.11
C ALA A 115 -4.37 7.87 0.47
N GLY A 116 -5.66 7.51 0.32
CA GLY A 116 -6.76 8.46 0.19
C GLY A 116 -7.22 8.99 1.56
N SER A 117 -7.71 10.23 1.58
CA SER A 117 -8.34 10.85 2.75
C SER A 117 -9.65 11.57 2.38
N SER A 118 -10.33 12.19 3.34
CA SER A 118 -11.55 12.94 3.09
C SER A 118 -11.35 14.35 2.50
N SER A 119 -10.11 14.85 2.38
CA SER A 119 -9.86 16.26 2.05
C SER A 119 -8.67 16.50 1.13
N ASP A 120 -8.87 17.35 0.12
CA ASP A 120 -7.79 17.91 -0.70
C ASP A 120 -6.77 18.73 0.11
N ASN A 121 -7.17 19.27 1.26
CA ASN A 121 -6.26 19.99 2.14
C ASN A 121 -5.23 19.06 2.80
N ASP A 122 -5.52 17.75 2.85
CA ASP A 122 -4.60 16.76 3.40
C ASP A 122 -3.57 16.29 2.39
N CYS A 123 -3.70 16.64 1.10
CA CYS A 123 -2.71 16.31 0.08
C CYS A 123 -1.28 16.63 0.56
N GLY A 124 -0.42 15.61 0.50
CA GLY A 124 0.99 15.68 0.88
C GLY A 124 1.26 15.65 2.38
N ARG A 125 0.24 15.60 3.24
CA ARG A 125 0.45 15.44 4.70
C ARG A 125 0.89 14.01 5.01
N CYS A 126 1.79 13.89 5.97
CA CYS A 126 2.20 12.60 6.52
C CYS A 126 1.63 12.38 7.92
N TYR A 127 1.25 11.13 8.18
CA TYR A 127 0.70 10.70 9.46
C TYR A 127 1.46 9.48 9.95
N GLN A 128 1.88 9.52 11.21
CA GLN A 128 2.30 8.34 11.94
C GLN A 128 1.06 7.71 12.57
N ILE A 129 0.86 6.41 12.32
CA ILE A 129 -0.36 5.70 12.72
C ILE A 129 0.00 4.43 13.47
N GLN A 130 -0.62 4.25 14.63
CA GLN A 130 -0.65 2.99 15.36
C GLN A 130 -1.98 2.28 15.07
N LEU A 131 -1.87 1.03 14.62
CA LEU A 131 -3.02 0.13 14.50
C LEU A 131 -3.41 -0.37 15.90
N LEU A 132 -4.71 -0.54 16.16
CA LEU A 132 -5.21 -0.96 17.49
C LEU A 132 -6.20 -2.13 17.44
N ASP A 133 -7.03 -2.20 16.40
CA ASP A 133 -7.99 -3.29 16.21
C ASP A 133 -8.09 -3.63 14.72
N ALA A 134 -7.85 -4.89 14.39
CA ALA A 134 -7.97 -5.42 13.02
C ALA A 134 -9.38 -5.98 12.78
N GLU A 135 -9.87 -5.88 11.55
CA GLU A 135 -11.16 -6.45 11.18
C GLU A 135 -11.21 -7.96 11.40
N ARG A 136 -10.12 -8.66 11.06
CA ARG A 136 -10.06 -10.14 11.06
C ARG A 136 -9.00 -10.68 12.00
N GLU A 137 -7.73 -10.40 11.75
CA GLU A 137 -6.63 -11.01 12.49
C GLU A 137 -5.68 -9.96 13.05
N TRP A 138 -5.52 -9.98 14.37
CA TRP A 138 -4.64 -9.08 15.10
C TRP A 138 -3.28 -9.73 15.37
N ARG A 139 -2.21 -8.95 15.20
CA ARG A 139 -0.86 -9.29 15.70
C ARG A 139 -0.29 -8.14 16.54
N PRO A 140 0.39 -8.44 17.66
CA PRO A 140 0.90 -7.41 18.57
C PRO A 140 2.12 -6.66 18.04
N ASP A 141 2.78 -7.17 17.01
CA ASP A 141 4.01 -6.66 16.41
C ASP A 141 3.77 -5.96 15.06
N PHE A 142 2.55 -5.48 14.81
CA PHE A 142 2.32 -4.54 13.71
C PHE A 142 3.23 -3.32 13.88
N LYS A 143 3.90 -2.94 12.79
CA LYS A 143 4.68 -1.71 12.71
C LYS A 143 3.74 -0.51 12.73
N PHE A 144 4.27 0.65 13.07
CA PHE A 144 3.55 1.89 12.77
C PHE A 144 3.42 2.03 11.26
N LEU A 145 2.26 2.51 10.79
CA LEU A 145 2.17 2.99 9.42
C LEU A 145 2.69 4.42 9.38
N LEU A 146 3.50 4.72 8.38
CA LEU A 146 3.84 6.09 8.02
C LEU A 146 3.23 6.40 6.66
N VAL A 147 2.16 7.19 6.67
CA VAL A 147 1.25 7.32 5.53
C VAL A 147 1.33 8.73 4.98
N GLN A 148 1.58 8.88 3.68
CA GLN A 148 1.39 10.15 2.98
C GLN A 148 0.05 10.16 2.23
N ILE A 149 -0.72 11.24 2.36
CA ILE A 149 -1.96 11.39 1.61
C ILE A 149 -1.68 11.81 0.17
N ILE A 150 -2.10 10.98 -0.79
CA ILE A 150 -1.92 11.20 -2.23
C ILE A 150 -3.25 11.30 -2.98
N ASN A 151 -4.35 10.95 -2.33
CA ASN A 151 -5.67 10.97 -2.93
C ASN A 151 -6.68 11.56 -1.95
N SER A 152 -7.82 11.96 -2.47
CA SER A 152 -8.98 12.38 -1.69
C SER A 152 -10.24 11.77 -2.29
N GLY A 153 -11.13 11.31 -1.43
CA GLY A 153 -12.41 10.72 -1.80
C GLY A 153 -13.51 11.32 -0.92
N PHE A 154 -14.68 11.58 -1.51
CA PHE A 154 -15.85 12.03 -0.76
C PHE A 154 -16.51 10.91 0.04
N ASP A 155 -16.17 9.66 -0.29
CA ASP A 155 -16.59 8.43 0.36
C ASP A 155 -15.70 8.06 1.55
N VAL A 156 -14.63 8.82 1.80
CA VAL A 156 -13.75 8.66 2.94
C VAL A 156 -14.21 9.59 4.06
N MET A 157 -14.42 9.04 5.26
CA MET A 157 -14.80 9.84 6.43
C MET A 157 -13.59 10.61 6.99
N ALA A 158 -13.83 11.68 7.74
CA ALA A 158 -12.76 12.39 8.43
C ALA A 158 -12.02 11.45 9.40
N GLY A 159 -10.69 11.34 9.24
CA GLY A 159 -9.84 10.45 10.02
C GLY A 159 -9.77 9.00 9.52
N GLN A 160 -10.55 8.63 8.49
CA GLN A 160 -10.38 7.39 7.75
C GLN A 160 -9.29 7.57 6.68
N MET A 161 -8.52 6.51 6.42
CA MET A 161 -7.55 6.47 5.32
C MET A 161 -7.66 5.18 4.53
N ASP A 162 -7.65 5.30 3.21
CA ASP A 162 -7.71 4.17 2.28
C ASP A 162 -6.31 3.91 1.73
N ILE A 163 -5.67 2.85 2.21
CA ILE A 163 -4.26 2.55 1.91
C ILE A 163 -4.15 1.98 0.50
N PHE A 164 -3.31 2.61 -0.32
CA PHE A 164 -3.04 2.16 -1.68
C PHE A 164 -2.15 0.91 -1.68
N MET A 165 -2.65 -0.20 -2.19
CA MET A 165 -1.94 -1.47 -2.26
C MET A 165 -2.41 -2.33 -3.41
N GLY A 166 -1.57 -3.24 -3.87
CA GLY A 166 -1.92 -4.23 -4.89
C GLY A 166 -3.01 -5.15 -4.38
N ALA A 167 -4.05 -5.33 -5.18
CA ALA A 167 -5.30 -6.03 -4.88
C ALA A 167 -6.16 -5.41 -3.76
N GLY A 168 -5.96 -4.15 -3.38
CA GLY A 168 -6.68 -3.52 -2.26
C GLY A 168 -8.17 -3.24 -2.50
N GLY A 169 -8.63 -3.34 -3.75
CA GLY A 169 -10.02 -3.10 -4.14
C GLY A 169 -10.21 -1.84 -4.98
N PHE A 170 -11.08 -1.90 -5.98
CA PHE A 170 -11.07 -0.91 -7.07
C PHE A 170 -11.59 0.47 -6.69
N GLY A 171 -12.42 0.57 -5.65
CA GLY A 171 -13.00 1.83 -5.22
C GLY A 171 -14.09 2.37 -6.16
N TYR A 172 -14.51 3.61 -5.91
CA TYR A 172 -15.64 4.24 -6.59
C TYR A 172 -15.40 4.53 -8.08
N PHE A 173 -14.18 4.95 -8.40
CA PHE A 173 -13.69 5.18 -9.75
C PHE A 173 -12.60 4.16 -10.01
N THR A 174 -12.64 3.48 -11.14
CA THR A 174 -11.58 2.53 -11.48
C THR A 174 -11.19 2.60 -12.94
N SER A 175 -9.89 2.47 -13.16
CA SER A 175 -9.26 2.25 -14.44
C SER A 175 -8.33 1.04 -14.37
N CYS A 176 -8.54 0.13 -13.42
CA CYS A 176 -7.62 -1.00 -13.24
C CYS A 176 -7.79 -2.08 -14.30
N ASN A 177 -9.02 -2.45 -14.65
CA ASN A 177 -9.32 -3.62 -15.49
C ASN A 177 -9.97 -3.20 -16.82
N SER A 178 -9.86 -3.97 -17.90
CA SER A 178 -10.33 -3.62 -19.25
C SER A 178 -11.84 -3.37 -19.36
N ASP A 179 -12.60 -3.99 -18.46
CA ASP A 179 -14.05 -4.05 -18.54
C ASP A 179 -14.69 -2.84 -17.86
N CYS A 180 -13.90 -1.98 -17.22
CA CYS A 180 -14.30 -0.66 -16.68
C CYS A 180 -14.87 0.29 -17.73
N SER A 181 -14.66 0.01 -19.02
CA SER A 181 -15.25 0.76 -20.13
C SER A 181 -16.72 0.40 -20.36
N SER A 182 -17.10 -0.85 -20.02
CA SER A 182 -18.45 -1.41 -20.18
C SER A 182 -19.22 -1.52 -18.87
N HIS A 183 -18.53 -1.59 -17.73
CA HIS A 183 -19.13 -1.59 -16.40
C HIS A 183 -19.09 -0.17 -15.84
N ALA A 184 -20.26 0.47 -15.74
CA ALA A 184 -20.36 1.78 -15.11
C ALA A 184 -20.35 1.62 -13.59
N CYS A 185 -19.22 1.92 -12.97
CA CYS A 185 -19.20 2.28 -11.55
C CYS A 185 -19.96 3.59 -11.35
N GLN A 186 -20.38 3.90 -10.12
CA GLN A 186 -21.07 5.17 -9.87
C GLN A 186 -20.23 6.39 -10.33
N GLY A 187 -18.90 6.24 -10.40
CA GLY A 187 -17.97 7.22 -10.94
C GLY A 187 -17.91 7.38 -12.47
N GLY A 188 -18.65 6.58 -13.24
CA GLY A 188 -18.63 6.55 -14.70
C GLY A 188 -17.66 5.52 -15.29
N THR A 189 -17.66 5.39 -16.62
CA THR A 189 -16.79 4.45 -17.34
C THR A 189 -15.36 4.98 -17.47
N CYS A 190 -14.37 4.10 -17.40
CA CYS A 190 -12.98 4.50 -17.61
C CYS A 190 -12.71 4.87 -19.08
N LYS A 191 -11.62 5.62 -19.30
CA LYS A 191 -11.11 5.98 -20.62
C LYS A 191 -10.07 5.00 -21.13
N GLN A 192 -9.29 4.42 -20.21
CA GLN A 192 -8.28 3.41 -20.50
C GLN A 192 -8.06 2.56 -19.25
N ALA A 193 -7.86 1.25 -19.43
CA ALA A 193 -7.51 0.36 -18.34
C ALA A 193 -5.99 0.22 -18.18
N MET A 194 -5.52 0.11 -16.95
CA MET A 194 -4.12 -0.14 -16.62
C MET A 194 -3.72 -1.58 -16.92
N TYR A 195 -4.57 -2.55 -16.55
CA TYR A 195 -4.37 -3.98 -16.75
C TYR A 195 -5.38 -4.55 -17.76
N ASP A 196 -4.89 -5.45 -18.61
CA ASP A 196 -5.72 -6.19 -19.59
C ASP A 196 -6.38 -7.42 -18.92
N THR A 197 -7.29 -7.15 -17.97
CA THR A 197 -7.98 -8.14 -17.12
C THR A 197 -9.43 -7.73 -16.86
N SER A 198 -10.29 -8.61 -16.34
CA SER A 198 -11.72 -8.32 -16.11
C SER A 198 -12.07 -8.17 -14.63
N PHE A 199 -13.24 -7.61 -14.32
CA PHE A 199 -13.77 -7.61 -12.95
C PHE A 199 -13.95 -9.03 -12.40
N GLU A 200 -14.42 -10.00 -13.20
CA GLU A 200 -14.64 -11.36 -12.68
C GLU A 200 -13.34 -12.03 -12.22
N LYS A 201 -12.22 -11.72 -12.87
CA LYS A 201 -10.90 -12.22 -12.44
C LYS A 201 -10.45 -11.63 -11.10
N TRP A 202 -11.01 -10.48 -10.72
CA TRP A 202 -10.70 -9.77 -9.48
C TRP A 202 -11.75 -9.93 -8.39
N ASP A 203 -12.80 -10.68 -8.66
CA ASP A 203 -13.94 -10.87 -7.76
C ASP A 203 -13.79 -12.15 -6.92
N GLN A 204 -12.74 -12.20 -6.10
CA GLN A 204 -12.70 -13.19 -5.01
C GLN A 204 -13.50 -12.75 -3.79
N ALA A 205 -13.72 -11.45 -3.65
CA ALA A 205 -14.64 -10.90 -2.68
C ALA A 205 -16.04 -10.76 -3.31
N HIS A 206 -16.72 -11.88 -3.57
CA HIS A 206 -18.13 -11.85 -3.97
C HIS A 206 -18.94 -11.14 -2.88
N TYR A 207 -19.20 -9.86 -3.09
CA TYR A 207 -20.17 -9.12 -2.32
C TYR A 207 -21.53 -9.31 -3.00
N ASN A 208 -22.56 -9.66 -2.23
CA ASN A 208 -23.96 -9.51 -2.67
C ASN A 208 -24.38 -8.02 -2.75
N ASP A 209 -23.41 -7.10 -2.79
CA ASP A 209 -23.64 -5.65 -2.83
C ASP A 209 -23.94 -5.22 -4.28
N PRO A 210 -25.07 -4.56 -4.54
CA PRO A 210 -25.40 -4.03 -5.86
C PRO A 210 -24.39 -3.01 -6.42
N ASN A 211 -23.45 -2.49 -5.62
CA ASN A 211 -22.36 -1.63 -6.09
C ASN A 211 -21.08 -2.43 -6.38
N ALA A 212 -21.12 -3.29 -7.41
CA ALA A 212 -20.07 -4.21 -7.84
C ALA A 212 -18.66 -3.60 -8.12
N CYS A 213 -18.50 -2.28 -7.95
CA CYS A 213 -17.24 -1.56 -8.10
C CYS A 213 -16.49 -1.27 -6.80
N TYR A 214 -17.20 -1.16 -5.67
CA TYR A 214 -16.53 -1.17 -4.36
C TYR A 214 -15.95 -2.55 -4.05
N SER A 215 -16.46 -3.59 -4.72
CA SER A 215 -15.93 -4.94 -4.74
C SER A 215 -14.82 -5.10 -5.78
N GLY A 216 -13.85 -5.94 -5.44
CA GLY A 216 -12.67 -6.23 -6.24
C GLY A 216 -11.45 -6.41 -5.34
N GLY A 217 -10.43 -7.10 -5.84
CA GLY A 217 -9.22 -7.36 -5.07
C GLY A 217 -9.34 -8.53 -4.10
N ILE A 218 -8.36 -8.69 -3.23
CA ILE A 218 -8.21 -9.85 -2.33
C ILE A 218 -8.33 -9.37 -0.89
N LYS A 219 -9.56 -9.09 -0.43
CA LYS A 219 -9.73 -8.51 0.90
C LYS A 219 -9.25 -9.38 2.06
N TRP A 220 -9.11 -10.69 1.85
CA TRP A 220 -8.59 -11.64 2.82
C TRP A 220 -8.42 -13.03 2.22
N LEU A 221 -7.41 -13.77 2.66
CA LEU A 221 -7.24 -15.19 2.37
C LEU A 221 -7.29 -16.02 3.64
N GLU A 222 -8.32 -16.87 3.74
CA GLU A 222 -8.44 -17.83 4.85
C GLU A 222 -7.32 -18.88 4.81
N GLU A 223 -6.97 -19.35 3.60
CA GLU A 223 -5.86 -20.26 3.38
C GLU A 223 -4.56 -19.51 3.15
N ARG A 224 -3.79 -19.33 4.22
CA ARG A 224 -2.48 -18.67 4.19
C ARG A 224 -1.35 -19.66 3.92
N ASN A 225 -1.31 -20.19 2.71
CA ASN A 225 -0.09 -20.83 2.22
C ASN A 225 0.53 -19.96 1.11
N ASP A 226 1.85 -19.82 1.14
CA ASP A 226 2.60 -18.90 0.26
C ASP A 226 2.24 -19.09 -1.22
N THR A 227 2.11 -20.35 -1.64
CA THR A 227 1.78 -20.71 -3.02
C THR A 227 0.39 -20.21 -3.40
N ALA A 228 -0.63 -20.42 -2.56
CA ALA A 228 -2.01 -20.02 -2.85
C ALA A 228 -2.16 -18.50 -2.89
N ILE A 229 -1.52 -17.76 -1.96
CA ILE A 229 -1.52 -16.29 -1.99
C ILE A 229 -0.87 -15.81 -3.28
N LEU A 230 0.31 -16.34 -3.62
CA LEU A 230 1.05 -15.91 -4.80
C LEU A 230 0.32 -16.25 -6.10
N ASP A 231 -0.23 -17.46 -6.22
CA ASP A 231 -1.01 -17.89 -7.38
C ASP A 231 -2.24 -17.01 -7.56
N LEU A 232 -2.88 -16.62 -6.46
CA LEU A 232 -4.01 -15.71 -6.52
C LEU A 232 -3.60 -14.31 -6.96
N CYS A 233 -2.58 -13.71 -6.34
CA CYS A 233 -2.08 -12.38 -6.73
C CYS A 233 -1.68 -12.34 -8.21
N LYS A 234 -1.07 -13.41 -8.73
CA LYS A 234 -0.76 -13.57 -10.17
C LYS A 234 -2.03 -13.70 -11.02
N GLY A 235 -3.01 -14.46 -10.53
CA GLY A 235 -4.28 -14.70 -11.22
C GLY A 235 -5.07 -13.42 -11.51
N LEU A 236 -5.01 -12.43 -10.62
CA LEU A 236 -5.67 -11.13 -10.79
C LEU A 236 -5.21 -10.40 -12.06
N ILE A 237 -3.90 -10.30 -12.25
CA ILE A 237 -3.33 -9.63 -13.44
C ILE A 237 -3.78 -10.34 -14.72
N GLY A 238 -4.12 -11.64 -14.63
CA GLY A 238 -4.73 -12.39 -15.71
C GLY A 238 -3.75 -12.83 -16.80
N HIS A 239 -2.46 -12.54 -16.61
CA HIS A 239 -1.33 -12.95 -17.44
C HIS A 239 -0.06 -13.08 -16.61
N ALA A 240 0.96 -13.76 -17.15
CA ALA A 240 2.29 -13.73 -16.56
C ALA A 240 2.82 -12.28 -16.52
N PRO A 241 3.60 -11.87 -15.50
CA PRO A 241 4.16 -10.53 -15.42
C PRO A 241 4.95 -10.20 -16.69
N GLN A 242 4.53 -9.16 -17.39
CA GLN A 242 5.17 -8.67 -18.62
C GLN A 242 5.85 -7.33 -18.39
N ASP A 243 5.28 -6.53 -17.49
CA ASP A 243 5.71 -5.17 -17.20
C ASP A 243 6.10 -5.00 -15.72
N PRO A 244 6.97 -4.03 -15.39
CA PRO A 244 7.32 -3.72 -14.00
C PRO A 244 6.11 -3.48 -13.09
N LYS A 245 5.04 -2.85 -13.61
CA LYS A 245 3.78 -2.63 -12.87
C LYS A 245 3.14 -3.92 -12.36
N ASP A 246 3.24 -5.01 -13.12
CA ASP A 246 2.60 -6.27 -12.79
C ASP A 246 3.30 -6.88 -11.57
N GLN A 247 4.63 -6.88 -11.59
CA GLN A 247 5.44 -7.39 -10.49
C GLN A 247 5.25 -6.56 -9.22
N MET A 248 5.23 -5.23 -9.32
CA MET A 248 4.96 -4.34 -8.18
C MET A 248 3.60 -4.63 -7.53
N THR A 249 2.57 -4.84 -8.35
CA THR A 249 1.22 -5.16 -7.86
C THR A 249 1.18 -6.53 -7.19
N ILE A 250 1.82 -7.55 -7.80
CA ILE A 250 1.90 -8.90 -7.25
C ILE A 250 2.67 -8.91 -5.92
N ASP A 251 3.81 -8.22 -5.85
CA ASP A 251 4.63 -8.13 -4.63
C ASP A 251 3.88 -7.44 -3.50
N SER A 252 3.23 -6.31 -3.80
CA SER A 252 2.38 -5.61 -2.84
C SER A 252 1.24 -6.50 -2.33
N CYS A 253 0.52 -7.16 -3.24
CA CYS A 253 -0.56 -8.08 -2.92
C CYS A 253 -0.09 -9.24 -2.04
N TYR A 254 0.99 -9.91 -2.44
CA TYR A 254 1.50 -11.10 -1.78
C TYR A 254 2.01 -10.79 -0.37
N ARG A 255 2.88 -9.77 -0.23
CA ARG A 255 3.48 -9.42 1.06
C ARG A 255 2.44 -8.86 2.02
N SER A 256 1.54 -8.00 1.55
CA SER A 256 0.52 -7.39 2.43
C SER A 256 -0.44 -8.44 2.99
N ASN A 257 -0.76 -9.49 2.21
CA ASN A 257 -1.53 -10.64 2.69
C ASN A 257 -0.74 -11.47 3.70
N LEU A 258 0.54 -11.76 3.41
CA LEU A 258 1.40 -12.54 4.30
C LEU A 258 1.61 -11.85 5.66
N ASP A 259 1.81 -10.53 5.65
CA ASP A 259 2.06 -9.73 6.85
C ASP A 259 0.79 -9.27 7.58
N LEU A 260 -0.40 -9.64 7.07
CA LEU A 260 -1.71 -9.30 7.62
C LEU A 260 -2.08 -7.81 7.57
N TYR A 261 -1.51 -7.05 6.64
CA TYR A 261 -1.94 -5.66 6.37
C TYR A 261 -3.05 -5.58 5.32
N HIS A 262 -3.29 -6.65 4.56
CA HIS A 262 -4.36 -6.72 3.56
C HIS A 262 -5.73 -7.00 4.22
N GLN A 263 -6.17 -6.08 5.07
CA GLN A 263 -7.46 -6.10 5.76
C GLN A 263 -7.79 -4.68 6.25
N ASN A 264 -9.04 -4.47 6.67
CA ASN A 264 -9.42 -3.22 7.30
C ASN A 264 -8.96 -3.17 8.77
N PHE A 265 -8.76 -1.96 9.31
CA PHE A 265 -8.53 -1.75 10.74
C PHE A 265 -9.62 -0.87 11.34
N VAL A 266 -10.27 -1.38 12.37
CA VAL A 266 -11.43 -0.77 13.02
C VAL A 266 -11.02 0.43 13.85
N SER A 267 -9.87 0.41 14.51
CA SER A 267 -9.41 1.54 15.32
C SER A 267 -7.92 1.78 15.17
N THR A 268 -7.56 3.06 15.24
CA THR A 268 -6.18 3.54 15.14
C THR A 268 -5.95 4.75 16.03
N ARG A 269 -4.69 5.00 16.37
CA ARG A 269 -4.23 6.31 16.85
C ARG A 269 -3.28 6.90 15.83
N TYR A 270 -3.27 8.22 15.71
CA TYR A 270 -2.39 8.88 14.76
C TYR A 270 -2.02 10.30 15.20
N THR A 271 -0.99 10.83 14.57
CA THR A 271 -0.64 12.26 14.65
C THR A 271 -0.01 12.72 13.33
N PRO A 272 -0.22 13.97 12.91
CA PRO A 272 0.55 14.54 11.80
C PRO A 272 2.03 14.59 12.14
N VAL A 273 2.88 14.23 11.17
CA VAL A 273 4.35 14.25 11.29
C VAL A 273 4.95 14.87 10.04
N GLN A 274 6.21 15.27 10.12
CA GLN A 274 6.94 15.68 8.91
C GLN A 274 7.09 14.48 7.95
N CYS A 275 6.93 14.72 6.65
CA CYS A 275 7.16 13.71 5.64
C CYS A 275 8.66 13.41 5.49
N PRO A 276 9.08 12.13 5.60
CA PRO A 276 10.47 11.76 5.33
C PRO A 276 10.86 12.04 3.89
N LEU A 277 12.17 12.21 3.67
CA LEU A 277 12.72 12.52 2.37
C LEU A 277 12.53 11.34 1.40
N GLY A 278 12.73 10.10 1.84
CA GLY A 278 12.55 8.92 0.99
C GLY A 278 11.13 8.79 0.46
N LEU A 279 10.12 9.02 1.32
CA LEU A 279 8.71 9.01 0.92
C LEU A 279 8.39 10.17 -0.03
N THR A 280 8.89 11.37 0.25
CA THR A 280 8.75 12.55 -0.63
C THR A 280 9.37 12.31 -2.02
N MET A 281 10.58 11.74 -2.06
CA MET A 281 11.27 11.41 -3.30
C MET A 281 10.49 10.38 -4.11
N LEU A 282 9.88 9.40 -3.45
CA LEU A 282 9.12 8.34 -4.08
C LEU A 282 7.80 8.85 -4.69
N THR A 283 7.08 9.74 -4.00
CA THR A 283 5.75 10.22 -4.43
C THR A 283 5.80 11.48 -5.29
N GLY A 284 6.86 12.28 -5.16
CA GLY A 284 7.00 13.55 -5.87
C GLY A 284 6.32 14.74 -5.17
N LEU A 285 5.65 14.50 -4.04
CA LEU A 285 4.90 15.52 -3.31
C LEU A 285 5.52 15.83 -1.95
N ARG A 286 5.70 17.12 -1.68
CA ARG A 286 5.95 17.66 -0.34
C ARG A 286 5.09 18.89 -0.15
N ARG A 287 4.72 19.20 1.09
CA ARG A 287 4.04 20.46 1.41
C ARG A 287 5.04 21.53 1.79
N ALA A 288 4.75 22.79 1.46
CA ALA A 288 5.56 23.93 1.85
C ALA A 288 5.51 24.18 3.38
N ASP A 289 4.46 23.70 4.07
CA ASP A 289 4.30 23.77 5.52
C ASP A 289 4.75 22.49 6.25
N ASP A 290 5.43 21.57 5.57
CA ASP A 290 6.01 20.33 6.11
C ASP A 290 7.28 20.61 6.94
N THR A 291 7.08 21.32 8.06
CA THR A 291 8.12 21.88 8.91
C THR A 291 7.72 21.88 10.38
N SER A 292 8.61 22.33 11.27
CA SER A 292 8.29 22.59 12.68
C SER A 292 7.06 23.52 12.81
N PRO A 293 6.08 23.22 13.68
CA PRO A 293 6.20 22.38 14.88
C PRO A 293 5.87 20.89 14.71
N LEU A 294 5.65 20.39 13.48
CA LEU A 294 5.40 18.96 13.27
C LEU A 294 6.61 18.14 13.75
N PRO A 295 6.42 17.07 14.53
CA PRO A 295 7.52 16.21 14.93
C PRO A 295 8.01 15.38 13.75
N LEU A 296 9.28 14.93 13.81
CA LEU A 296 9.76 13.87 12.93
C LEU A 296 9.12 12.53 13.34
N PRO A 297 8.93 11.58 12.42
CA PRO A 297 8.44 10.25 12.76
C PRO A 297 9.35 9.56 13.78
N HIS A 298 8.77 9.04 14.86
CA HIS A 298 9.50 8.35 15.91
C HIS A 298 8.57 7.41 16.69
N PRO A 299 8.97 6.18 17.05
CA PRO A 299 8.09 5.22 17.72
C PRO A 299 7.52 5.71 19.07
N GLU A 300 8.24 6.62 19.73
CA GLU A 300 7.84 7.20 21.02
C GLU A 300 6.96 8.47 20.90
N ASN A 301 6.61 8.89 19.68
CA ASN A 301 5.71 10.02 19.49
C ASN A 301 4.36 9.80 20.18
N VAL A 302 3.83 10.84 20.81
CA VAL A 302 2.47 10.83 21.36
C VAL A 302 1.48 10.96 20.21
N LEU A 303 0.62 9.95 20.04
CA LEU A 303 -0.43 9.95 19.03
C LEU A 303 -1.73 10.48 19.64
N ASP A 304 -1.98 11.76 19.42
CA ASP A 304 -3.01 12.57 20.06
C ASP A 304 -4.39 12.49 19.39
N HIS A 305 -4.46 11.95 18.18
CA HIS A 305 -5.71 11.65 17.51
C HIS A 305 -6.05 10.17 17.58
N GLN A 306 -7.34 9.87 17.55
CA GLN A 306 -7.85 8.51 17.53
C GLN A 306 -9.01 8.43 16.55
N CYS A 307 -9.00 7.40 15.72
CA CYS A 307 -10.15 6.99 14.95
C CYS A 307 -10.75 5.73 15.58
N ASN A 308 -12.07 5.73 15.75
CA ASN A 308 -12.85 4.60 16.25
C ASN A 308 -13.94 4.28 15.23
N GLY A 309 -13.70 3.26 14.42
CA GLY A 309 -14.68 2.71 13.50
C GLY A 309 -15.76 1.89 14.21
N ASP A 310 -16.73 1.45 13.43
CA ASP A 310 -17.83 0.60 13.86
C ASP A 310 -17.99 -0.56 12.87
N ARG A 311 -17.52 -1.74 13.29
CA ARG A 311 -17.57 -2.98 12.52
C ARG A 311 -19.00 -3.36 12.14
N SER A 312 -20.00 -3.00 12.96
CA SER A 312 -21.41 -3.31 12.68
C SER A 312 -21.99 -2.46 11.55
N GLN A 313 -21.38 -1.31 11.28
CA GLN A 313 -21.76 -0.39 10.20
C GLN A 313 -20.82 -0.48 8.99
N GLY A 314 -19.81 -1.36 9.04
CA GLY A 314 -18.77 -1.42 8.01
C GLY A 314 -17.87 -0.19 7.99
N HIS A 315 -17.81 0.56 9.08
CA HIS A 315 -16.99 1.75 9.23
C HIS A 315 -15.63 1.38 9.82
N PHE A 316 -14.57 1.62 9.06
CA PHE A 316 -13.20 1.31 9.47
C PHE A 316 -12.33 2.56 9.37
N CYS A 317 -11.28 2.62 10.19
CA CYS A 317 -10.34 3.74 10.21
C CYS A 317 -9.27 3.60 9.13
N ILE A 318 -8.88 2.36 8.83
CA ILE A 318 -8.06 2.04 7.69
C ILE A 318 -8.83 1.08 6.81
N THR A 319 -8.93 1.41 5.54
CA THR A 319 -9.34 0.45 4.50
C THR A 319 -8.23 0.27 3.47
N THR A 320 -8.44 -0.63 2.53
CA THR A 320 -7.52 -0.90 1.43
C THR A 320 -8.12 -0.38 0.13
N MET A 321 -7.27 0.10 -0.77
CA MET A 321 -7.67 0.47 -2.13
C MET A 321 -6.57 0.12 -3.14
N GLN A 322 -6.97 -0.14 -4.37
CA GLN A 322 -6.16 -0.09 -5.57
C GLN A 322 -6.86 0.81 -6.58
N ASP A 323 -6.86 2.11 -6.30
CA ASP A 323 -7.34 3.10 -7.26
C ASP A 323 -6.27 3.30 -8.35
N CYS A 324 -6.50 2.79 -9.56
CA CYS A 324 -5.60 2.98 -10.69
C CYS A 324 -5.77 4.36 -11.35
N CYS A 325 -6.78 5.15 -10.97
CA CYS A 325 -6.95 6.50 -11.48
C CYS A 325 -5.75 7.39 -11.13
N LYS A 326 -5.55 8.47 -11.90
CA LYS A 326 -4.64 9.54 -11.50
C LYS A 326 -5.07 10.06 -10.11
N PRO A 327 -4.21 10.00 -9.08
CA PRO A 327 -4.56 10.44 -7.73
C PRO A 327 -4.96 11.90 -7.69
N SER A 328 -5.86 12.26 -6.80
CA SER A 328 -6.37 13.63 -6.73
C SER A 328 -5.26 14.65 -6.39
N CYS A 329 -4.22 14.27 -5.63
CA CYS A 329 -3.10 15.14 -5.30
C CYS A 329 -2.03 15.23 -6.40
N ALA A 330 -2.24 14.57 -7.55
CA ALA A 330 -1.44 14.75 -8.76
C ALA A 330 -1.94 15.92 -9.64
N TRP A 331 -3.05 16.56 -9.28
CA TRP A 331 -3.52 17.80 -9.90
C TRP A 331 -2.84 19.02 -9.24
N SER A 332 -2.52 20.04 -10.03
CA SER A 332 -1.89 21.25 -9.48
C SER A 332 -2.77 21.99 -8.47
N GLY A 333 -2.12 22.70 -7.54
CA GLY A 333 -2.78 23.60 -6.59
C GLY A 333 -3.36 22.95 -5.33
N LYS A 334 -3.13 21.65 -5.10
CA LYS A 334 -3.63 20.94 -3.92
C LYS A 334 -2.58 20.84 -2.80
N GLY A 335 -3.04 20.93 -1.55
CA GLY A 335 -2.22 20.60 -0.39
C GLY A 335 -1.06 21.56 -0.06
N ASN A 336 -1.11 22.83 -0.50
CA ASN A 336 -0.04 23.81 -0.26
C ASN A 336 1.37 23.26 -0.61
N PRO A 337 1.60 22.88 -1.88
CA PRO A 337 2.74 22.06 -2.23
C PRO A 337 4.04 22.86 -2.30
N ASP A 338 5.16 22.22 -1.99
CA ASP A 338 6.51 22.77 -2.12
C ASP A 338 6.86 22.93 -3.61
N PRO A 339 7.47 24.05 -4.04
CA PRO A 339 7.81 24.26 -5.45
C PRO A 339 8.74 23.20 -6.05
N GLN A 340 9.58 22.55 -5.25
CA GLN A 340 10.46 21.46 -5.68
C GLN A 340 9.70 20.13 -5.85
N TRP A 341 8.62 19.94 -5.08
CA TRP A 341 7.81 18.71 -5.02
C TRP A 341 6.31 19.03 -5.13
N PRO A 342 5.88 19.61 -6.26
CA PRO A 342 4.60 20.33 -6.35
C PRO A 342 3.35 19.44 -6.39
N ARG A 343 3.48 18.13 -6.62
CA ARG A 343 2.34 17.20 -6.80
C ARG A 343 2.80 15.74 -6.81
N VAL A 344 1.85 14.83 -6.58
CA VAL A 344 2.11 13.40 -6.74
C VAL A 344 2.43 13.08 -8.19
N ASP A 345 3.35 12.14 -8.41
CA ASP A 345 3.63 11.66 -9.75
C ASP A 345 2.42 11.02 -10.42
N THR A 346 2.41 11.15 -11.74
CA THR A 346 1.48 10.44 -12.59
C THR A 346 2.26 9.42 -13.41
N CYS A 347 1.73 8.21 -13.51
CA CYS A 347 2.33 7.15 -14.30
C CYS A 347 1.57 6.89 -15.59
N THR A 348 2.31 6.37 -16.58
CA THR A 348 1.77 5.80 -17.80
C THR A 348 1.01 4.51 -17.48
N ARG A 349 0.30 3.98 -18.48
CA ARG A 349 -0.31 2.65 -18.42
C ARG A 349 0.69 1.55 -18.02
N MET A 350 1.96 1.70 -18.38
CA MET A 350 3.02 0.73 -18.11
C MET A 350 3.56 0.83 -16.66
N GLY A 351 3.10 1.79 -15.87
CA GLY A 351 3.58 2.07 -14.52
C GLY A 351 4.86 2.91 -14.46
N SER A 352 5.38 3.39 -15.59
CA SER A 352 6.50 4.33 -15.63
C SER A 352 6.03 5.76 -15.36
N ILE A 353 6.82 6.55 -14.64
CA ILE A 353 6.53 7.96 -14.35
C ILE A 353 6.56 8.76 -15.66
N PHE A 354 5.57 9.63 -15.88
CA PHE A 354 5.58 10.54 -17.04
C PHE A 354 6.80 11.48 -17.02
N GLY A 355 7.36 11.74 -18.20
CA GLY A 355 8.51 12.64 -18.34
C GLY A 355 9.85 12.04 -17.91
N TYR A 356 9.89 10.76 -17.51
CA TYR A 356 11.13 10.05 -17.21
C TYR A 356 11.43 9.00 -18.30
N PRO A 357 12.65 8.94 -18.85
CA PRO A 357 13.05 7.84 -19.72
C PRO A 357 13.03 6.54 -18.92
N SER A 358 12.39 5.52 -19.50
CA SER A 358 12.31 4.15 -18.96
C SER A 358 13.67 3.46 -18.88
#